data_AF-A0A942T1P7-F1
#
_entry.id   AF-A0A942T1P7-F1
#
_cell.length_a   1.000
_cell.length_b   1.000
_cell.length_c   1.000
_cell.angle_alpha   90.00
_cell.angle_beta   90.00
_cell.angle_gamma   90.00
#
_symmetry.space_group_name_H-M   'P 1'
#
loop_
_entity.id
_entity.type
_entity.pdbx_description
1 polymer ?
#
loop_
_entity_poly.entity_id
_entity_poly.type
_entity_poly.pdbx_seq_one_letter_code
_entity_poly.pdbx_strand_id
1 'polypeptide(L)'
;MNWDLPRRSGIPSSDGGAETEDRSHLSSTSYDRRNLLSELEEVDARIEYVRATDPSGFRDFTVAYDVASMAVIRVRAILEVEEFAYVAGAVDEADVKGLTAVRNFVAHRGYVHANADMLWSAVTEYLPRVVEALRRAVSRSDGE
;
A
#
# COMPACT_ATOMS: atom_id res chain seq x y z
N MET A 1 1.91 18.75 -33.53
CA MET A 1 0.51 18.35 -33.33
C MET A 1 -0.16 19.38 -32.44
N ASN A 2 -1.19 20.05 -32.95
CA ASN A 2 -1.94 21.11 -32.26
C ASN A 2 -3.38 20.59 -32.08
N TRP A 3 -3.91 20.57 -30.85
CA TRP A 3 -5.27 20.14 -30.57
C TRP A 3 -6.09 21.33 -30.08
N ASP A 4 -6.91 21.86 -30.99
CA ASP A 4 -7.88 22.91 -30.72
C ASP A 4 -9.26 22.24 -30.55
N LEU A 5 -9.93 22.47 -29.42
CA LEU A 5 -11.27 21.94 -29.15
C LEU A 5 -12.27 23.10 -28.98
N PRO A 6 -13.51 22.95 -29.48
CA PRO A 6 -14.46 24.05 -29.56
C PRO A 6 -15.02 24.45 -28.18
N ARG A 7 -15.10 25.76 -27.93
CA ARG A 7 -15.80 26.35 -26.78
C ARG A 7 -17.29 26.06 -26.86
N ARG A 8 -17.83 25.29 -25.90
CA ARG A 8 -19.27 25.21 -25.64
C ARG A 8 -19.67 26.26 -24.61
N SER A 9 -20.62 27.10 -25.00
CA SER A 9 -21.34 28.07 -24.20
C SER A 9 -22.44 27.41 -23.36
N GLY A 10 -22.65 27.95 -22.15
CA GLY A 10 -23.94 27.97 -21.44
C GLY A 10 -24.16 26.87 -20.39
N ILE A 11 -23.99 27.23 -19.11
CA ILE A 11 -24.71 26.60 -18.00
C ILE A 11 -25.53 27.71 -17.32
N PRO A 12 -26.86 27.58 -17.17
CA PRO A 12 -27.66 28.53 -16.40
C PRO A 12 -27.42 28.34 -14.91
N SER A 13 -27.33 29.46 -14.17
CA SER A 13 -27.33 29.48 -12.72
C SER A 13 -28.55 28.75 -12.16
N SER A 14 -28.33 27.89 -11.17
CA SER A 14 -29.38 27.51 -10.22
C SER A 14 -28.72 27.27 -8.86
N ASP A 15 -29.17 28.08 -7.90
CA ASP A 15 -28.99 27.91 -6.46
C ASP A 15 -29.21 26.44 -6.06
N GLY A 16 -28.25 25.88 -5.32
CA GLY A 16 -28.33 24.51 -4.79
C GLY A 16 -27.00 23.97 -4.25
N GLY A 17 -26.16 24.83 -3.67
CA GLY A 17 -24.88 24.41 -3.09
C GLY A 17 -25.05 23.98 -1.64
N ALA A 18 -25.30 22.69 -1.41
CA ALA A 18 -25.08 22.04 -0.10
C ALA A 18 -25.08 20.50 -0.15
N GLU A 19 -25.71 19.85 -1.14
CA GLU A 19 -25.98 18.39 -1.05
C GLU A 19 -25.16 17.52 -2.03
N THR A 20 -24.42 18.10 -2.97
CA THR A 20 -23.69 17.34 -4.01
C THR A 20 -22.23 17.04 -3.67
N GLU A 21 -21.57 17.88 -2.85
CA GLU A 21 -20.16 17.69 -2.48
C GLU A 21 -19.94 16.58 -1.44
N ASP A 22 -20.92 16.32 -0.58
CA ASP A 22 -20.85 15.29 0.46
C ASP A 22 -20.89 13.86 -0.13
N ARG A 23 -21.77 13.62 -1.12
CA ARG A 23 -21.87 12.30 -1.80
C ARG A 23 -20.66 11.96 -2.66
N SER A 24 -20.00 12.95 -3.29
CA SER A 24 -18.81 12.70 -4.10
C SER A 24 -17.61 12.30 -3.22
N HIS A 25 -17.43 12.98 -2.07
CA HIS A 25 -16.35 12.64 -1.13
C HIS A 25 -16.57 11.26 -0.50
N LEU A 26 -17.78 10.93 -0.05
CA LEU A 26 -18.11 9.60 0.49
C LEU A 26 -17.88 8.47 -0.55
N SER A 27 -18.15 8.75 -1.83
CA SER A 27 -17.87 7.78 -2.91
C SER A 27 -16.37 7.62 -3.18
N SER A 28 -15.59 8.70 -3.09
CA SER A 28 -14.12 8.68 -3.21
C SER A 28 -13.51 7.91 -2.05
N THR A 29 -13.87 8.23 -0.80
CA THR A 29 -13.37 7.54 0.40
C THR A 29 -13.71 6.04 0.38
N SER A 30 -14.92 5.67 -0.05
CA SER A 30 -15.30 4.26 -0.22
C SER A 30 -14.50 3.57 -1.34
N TYR A 31 -14.17 4.29 -2.41
CA TYR A 31 -13.35 3.79 -3.51
C TYR A 31 -11.88 3.61 -3.08
N ASP A 32 -11.31 4.60 -2.39
CA ASP A 32 -9.94 4.58 -1.84
C ASP A 32 -9.78 3.44 -0.83
N ARG A 33 -10.82 3.17 -0.04
CA ARG A 33 -10.87 2.03 0.88
C ARG A 33 -10.85 0.67 0.18
N ARG A 34 -11.68 0.49 -0.87
CA ARG A 34 -11.68 -0.76 -1.63
C ARG A 34 -10.33 -1.00 -2.31
N ASN A 35 -9.71 0.06 -2.82
CA ASN A 35 -8.37 -0.01 -3.38
C ASN A 35 -7.35 -0.44 -2.31
N LEU A 36 -7.42 0.15 -1.11
CA LEU A 36 -6.55 -0.24 0.00
C LEU A 36 -6.73 -1.71 0.41
N LEU A 37 -7.97 -2.19 0.56
CA LEU A 37 -8.22 -3.60 0.88
C LEU A 37 -7.69 -4.54 -0.20
N SER A 38 -7.90 -4.20 -1.48
CA SER A 38 -7.36 -4.97 -2.61
C SER A 38 -5.83 -5.01 -2.57
N GLU A 39 -5.16 -3.89 -2.33
CA GLU A 39 -3.70 -3.85 -2.23
C GLU A 39 -3.20 -4.68 -1.04
N LEU A 40 -3.89 -4.66 0.11
CA LEU A 40 -3.56 -5.50 1.28
C LEU A 40 -3.80 -6.99 1.01
N GLU A 41 -4.79 -7.37 0.21
CA GLU A 41 -5.00 -8.74 -0.27
C GLU A 41 -3.86 -9.20 -1.19
N GLU A 42 -3.44 -8.35 -2.13
CA GLU A 42 -2.32 -8.71 -2.99
C GLU A 42 -0.99 -8.78 -2.24
N VAL A 43 -0.79 -7.96 -1.20
CA VAL A 43 0.40 -8.06 -0.33
C VAL A 43 0.41 -9.39 0.41
N ASP A 44 -0.73 -9.82 0.95
CA ASP A 44 -0.85 -11.13 1.60
C ASP A 44 -0.54 -12.28 0.65
N ALA A 45 -1.05 -12.24 -0.59
CA ALA A 45 -0.73 -13.25 -1.59
C ALA A 45 0.79 -13.33 -1.86
N ARG A 46 1.49 -12.20 -1.84
CA ARG A 46 2.95 -12.14 -1.99
C ARG A 46 3.67 -12.71 -0.75
N ILE A 47 3.19 -12.42 0.45
CA ILE A 47 3.72 -13.00 1.70
C ILE A 47 3.60 -14.52 1.67
N GLU A 48 2.43 -15.04 1.31
CA GLU A 48 2.18 -16.49 1.27
C GLU A 48 3.00 -17.18 0.18
N TYR A 49 3.19 -16.53 -0.99
CA TYR A 49 4.11 -17.03 -2.01
C TYR A 49 5.55 -17.19 -1.48
N VAL A 50 6.04 -16.19 -0.71
CA VAL A 50 7.39 -16.24 -0.13
C VAL A 50 7.48 -17.33 0.94
N ARG A 51 6.47 -17.46 1.80
CA ARG A 51 6.40 -18.52 2.83
C ARG A 51 6.36 -19.93 2.25
N ALA A 52 5.76 -20.10 1.07
CA ALA A 52 5.73 -21.37 0.36
C ALA A 52 7.05 -21.72 -0.35
N THR A 53 7.99 -20.77 -0.43
CA THR A 53 9.31 -20.99 -1.00
C THR A 53 10.24 -21.66 0.00
N ASP A 54 11.17 -22.50 -0.46
CA ASP A 54 12.26 -23.03 0.37
C ASP A 54 13.17 -21.88 0.85
N PRO A 55 13.35 -21.67 2.17
CA PRO A 55 14.23 -20.62 2.69
C PRO A 55 15.66 -20.69 2.14
N SER A 56 16.16 -21.90 1.87
CA SER A 56 17.51 -22.10 1.30
C SER A 56 17.64 -21.62 -0.16
N GLY A 57 16.50 -21.49 -0.86
CA GLY A 57 16.40 -20.95 -2.20
C GLY A 57 16.17 -19.44 -2.24
N PHE A 58 15.93 -18.79 -1.11
CA PHE A 58 15.66 -17.36 -1.03
C PHE A 58 16.95 -16.54 -1.12
N ARG A 59 17.18 -15.93 -2.28
CA ARG A 59 18.38 -15.13 -2.55
C ARG A 59 18.13 -14.07 -3.62
N ASP A 60 19.02 -13.11 -3.71
CA ASP A 60 18.98 -12.03 -4.71
C ASP A 60 18.70 -12.56 -6.13
N PHE A 61 17.93 -11.78 -6.89
CA PHE A 61 17.53 -12.06 -8.28
C PHE A 61 16.66 -13.32 -8.48
N THR A 62 16.12 -13.89 -7.41
CA THR A 62 15.07 -14.92 -7.51
C THR A 62 13.68 -14.28 -7.52
N VAL A 63 12.71 -14.97 -8.13
CA VAL A 63 11.31 -14.53 -8.14
C VAL A 63 10.78 -14.32 -6.72
N ALA A 64 11.13 -15.19 -5.77
CA ALA A 64 10.72 -15.03 -4.37
C ALA A 64 11.29 -13.76 -3.74
N TYR A 65 12.55 -13.43 -4.04
CA TYR A 65 13.17 -12.19 -3.56
C TYR A 65 12.51 -10.94 -4.14
N ASP A 66 12.17 -10.95 -5.44
CA ASP A 66 11.46 -9.84 -6.09
C ASP A 66 10.05 -9.67 -5.53
N VAL A 67 9.32 -10.78 -5.33
CA VAL A 67 7.99 -10.79 -4.72
C VAL A 67 8.04 -10.24 -3.29
N ALA A 68 9.02 -10.66 -2.49
CA ALA A 68 9.26 -10.17 -1.13
C ALA A 68 9.56 -8.65 -1.13
N SER A 69 10.45 -8.21 -2.02
CA SER A 69 10.80 -6.79 -2.17
C SER A 69 9.58 -5.95 -2.51
N MET A 70 8.75 -6.42 -3.45
CA MET A 70 7.52 -5.74 -3.83
C MET A 70 6.51 -5.66 -2.69
N ALA A 71 6.37 -6.70 -1.88
CA ALA A 71 5.47 -6.68 -0.72
C ALA A 71 5.87 -5.57 0.28
N VAL A 72 7.16 -5.45 0.60
CA VAL A 72 7.67 -4.40 1.50
C VAL A 72 7.49 -3.01 0.90
N ILE A 73 7.81 -2.83 -0.39
CA ILE A 73 7.67 -1.54 -1.08
C ILE A 73 6.20 -1.09 -1.06
N ARG A 74 5.26 -2.00 -1.36
CA ARG A 74 3.82 -1.70 -1.40
C ARG A 74 3.27 -1.29 -0.04
N VAL A 75 3.58 -2.03 1.02
CA VAL A 75 3.13 -1.66 2.39
C VAL A 75 3.72 -0.32 2.80
N ARG A 76 4.99 -0.04 2.48
CA ARG A 76 5.58 1.27 2.75
C ARG A 76 4.92 2.40 1.98
N ALA A 77 4.57 2.17 0.72
CA ALA A 77 3.83 3.15 -0.06
C ALA A 77 2.46 3.46 0.58
N ILE A 78 1.73 2.44 1.05
CA ILE A 78 0.46 2.64 1.79
C ILE A 78 0.65 3.57 2.99
N LEU A 79 1.71 3.38 3.76
CA LEU A 79 2.01 4.20 4.95
C LEU A 79 2.47 5.63 4.65
N GLU A 80 2.76 5.95 3.38
CA GLU A 80 3.26 7.26 2.93
C GLU A 80 2.19 8.08 2.19
N VAL A 81 1.06 7.46 1.85
CA VAL A 81 -0.08 8.09 1.17
C VAL A 81 -0.94 8.82 2.20
N GLU A 82 -1.14 10.13 2.00
CA GLU A 82 -1.89 10.99 2.93
C GLU A 82 -3.35 10.55 3.06
N GLU A 83 -3.94 10.08 1.97
CA GLU A 83 -5.30 9.52 1.91
C GLU A 83 -5.47 8.29 2.83
N PHE A 84 -4.38 7.62 3.21
CA PHE A 84 -4.37 6.47 4.11
C PHE A 84 -3.84 6.80 5.52
N ALA A 85 -3.66 8.09 5.86
CA ALA A 85 -3.19 8.51 7.18
C ALA A 85 -4.08 7.99 8.33
N TYR A 86 -5.38 7.78 8.07
CA TYR A 86 -6.34 7.24 9.04
C TYR A 86 -6.03 5.80 9.49
N VAL A 87 -5.35 5.00 8.67
CA VAL A 87 -4.87 3.66 9.06
C VAL A 87 -3.41 3.62 9.47
N ALA A 88 -2.60 4.60 9.06
CA ALA A 88 -1.18 4.65 9.37
C ALA A 88 -0.90 4.66 10.89
N GLY A 89 -1.78 5.31 11.66
CA GLY A 89 -1.70 5.33 13.13
C GLY A 89 -1.95 3.98 13.81
N ALA A 90 -2.39 2.94 13.08
CA ALA A 90 -2.56 1.59 13.62
C ALA A 90 -1.28 0.76 13.60
N VAL A 91 -0.19 1.27 13.00
CA VAL A 91 1.10 0.59 12.91
C VAL A 91 2.08 1.23 13.88
N ASP A 92 2.76 0.40 14.67
CA ASP A 92 3.74 0.89 15.65
C ASP A 92 4.92 1.58 14.94
N GLU A 93 5.42 2.68 15.55
CA GLU A 93 6.54 3.45 14.99
C GLU A 93 7.78 2.59 14.76
N ALA A 94 8.01 1.59 15.61
CA ALA A 94 9.10 0.63 15.46
C ALA A 94 8.96 -0.21 14.17
N ASP A 95 7.75 -0.66 13.84
CA ASP A 95 7.46 -1.42 12.63
C ASP A 95 7.58 -0.52 11.39
N VAL A 96 7.08 0.72 11.47
CA VAL A 96 7.25 1.73 10.42
C VAL A 96 8.73 1.92 10.10
N LYS A 97 9.56 2.12 11.13
CA LYS A 97 11.02 2.30 11.00
C LYS A 97 11.70 1.06 10.44
N GLY A 98 11.34 -0.13 10.94
CA GLY A 98 11.85 -1.41 10.44
C GLY A 98 11.57 -1.58 8.94
N LEU A 99 10.33 -1.34 8.52
CA LEU A 99 9.96 -1.45 7.11
C LEU A 99 10.64 -0.39 6.24
N THR A 100 10.90 0.83 6.74
CA THR A 100 11.67 1.81 5.96
C THR A 100 13.13 1.39 5.80
N ALA A 101 13.74 0.80 6.83
CA ALA A 101 15.08 0.24 6.72
C ALA A 101 15.13 -0.88 5.66
N VAL A 102 14.18 -1.82 5.69
CA VAL A 102 14.09 -2.91 4.71
C VAL A 102 13.83 -2.37 3.30
N ARG A 103 12.88 -1.45 3.12
CA ARG A 103 12.61 -0.82 1.82
C ARG A 103 13.84 -0.10 1.27
N ASN A 104 14.49 0.74 2.08
CA ASN A 104 15.67 1.47 1.64
C ASN A 104 16.79 0.51 1.23
N PHE A 105 16.93 -0.60 1.96
CA PHE A 105 17.86 -1.66 1.65
C PHE A 105 17.54 -2.33 0.30
N VAL A 106 16.32 -2.82 0.07
CA VAL A 106 15.96 -3.47 -1.21
C VAL A 106 16.02 -2.50 -2.40
N ALA A 107 15.69 -1.22 -2.18
CA ALA A 107 15.66 -0.21 -3.25
C ALA A 107 17.06 0.31 -3.67
N HIS A 108 18.02 0.37 -2.73
CA HIS A 108 19.32 1.01 -2.99
C HIS A 108 20.52 0.06 -2.95
N ARG A 109 20.40 -1.12 -2.33
CA ARG A 109 21.54 -2.02 -2.04
C ARG A 109 21.45 -3.38 -2.74
N GLY A 110 20.42 -3.63 -3.56
CA GLY A 110 20.13 -4.91 -4.21
C GLY A 110 21.19 -5.47 -5.19
N TYR A 111 22.40 -4.89 -5.25
CA TYR A 111 23.51 -5.36 -6.08
C TYR A 111 24.76 -5.79 -5.28
N VAL A 112 24.81 -5.54 -3.97
CA VAL A 112 25.96 -5.91 -3.12
C VAL A 112 25.44 -6.77 -1.98
N HIS A 113 25.51 -8.10 -2.15
CA HIS A 113 25.13 -9.14 -1.19
C HIS A 113 24.01 -8.69 -0.25
N ALA A 114 22.79 -8.67 -0.77
CA ALA A 114 21.67 -8.38 0.08
C ALA A 114 21.58 -9.49 1.14
N ASN A 115 21.53 -9.13 2.42
CA ASN A 115 21.17 -10.02 3.50
C ASN A 115 19.73 -10.53 3.27
N ALA A 116 19.62 -11.60 2.49
CA ALA A 116 18.38 -12.28 2.19
C ALA A 116 17.65 -12.71 3.47
N ASP A 117 18.37 -13.00 4.56
CA ASP A 117 17.77 -13.32 5.85
C ASP A 117 16.99 -12.11 6.43
N MET A 118 17.51 -10.89 6.26
CA MET A 118 16.81 -9.69 6.73
C MET A 118 15.48 -9.49 5.99
N LEU A 119 15.48 -9.63 4.66
CA LEU A 119 14.26 -9.51 3.86
C LEU A 119 13.30 -10.68 4.13
N TRP A 120 13.84 -11.89 4.29
CA TRP A 120 13.08 -13.07 4.65
C TRP A 120 12.35 -12.89 5.98
N SER A 121 13.06 -12.51 7.06
CA SER A 121 12.42 -12.24 8.34
C SER A 121 11.40 -11.10 8.22
N ALA A 122 11.77 -10.00 7.54
CA ALA A 122 10.87 -8.87 7.28
C ALA A 122 9.52 -9.33 6.70
N VAL A 123 9.53 -10.15 5.65
CA VAL A 123 8.32 -10.57 4.94
C VAL A 123 7.58 -11.71 5.63
N THR A 124 8.29 -12.65 6.27
CA THR A 124 7.65 -13.85 6.84
C THR A 124 7.18 -13.64 8.29
N GLU A 125 7.75 -12.69 9.02
CA GLU A 125 7.48 -12.47 10.45
C GLU A 125 6.89 -11.09 10.75
N TYR A 126 7.44 -10.01 10.18
CA TYR A 126 7.05 -8.64 10.53
C TYR A 126 5.89 -8.12 9.68
N LEU A 127 6.01 -8.24 8.35
CA LEU A 127 5.02 -7.76 7.39
C LEU A 127 3.60 -8.32 7.63
N PRO A 128 3.40 -9.61 8.00
CA PRO A 128 2.07 -10.14 8.29
C PRO A 128 1.39 -9.43 9.45
N ARG A 129 2.14 -9.04 10.50
CA ARG A 129 1.61 -8.31 11.65
C ARG A 129 1.13 -6.91 11.25
N VAL A 130 1.91 -6.24 10.40
CA VAL A 130 1.58 -4.90 9.90
C VAL A 130 0.35 -4.94 8.99
N VAL A 131 0.26 -5.89 8.06
CA VAL A 131 -0.90 -6.05 7.17
C VAL A 131 -2.17 -6.31 7.98
N GLU A 132 -2.10 -7.18 8.99
CA GLU A 132 -3.23 -7.45 9.88
C GLU A 132 -3.63 -6.22 10.71
N ALA A 133 -2.68 -5.40 11.16
CA ALA A 133 -2.98 -4.14 11.83
C ALA A 133 -3.72 -3.16 10.91
N LEU A 134 -3.26 -3.01 9.67
CA LEU A 134 -3.89 -2.16 8.66
C LEU A 134 -5.31 -2.64 8.32
N ARG A 135 -5.52 -3.94 8.09
CA ARG A 135 -6.86 -4.49 7.83
C ARG A 135 -7.84 -4.24 8.96
N ARG A 136 -7.40 -4.42 10.21
CA ARG A 136 -8.22 -4.12 11.38
C ARG A 136 -8.53 -2.63 11.48
N ALA A 137 -7.61 -1.76 11.07
CA ALA A 137 -7.85 -0.32 11.04
C ALA A 137 -8.91 0.06 10.00
N VAL A 138 -8.80 -0.48 8.78
CA VAL A 138 -9.81 -0.29 7.72
C VAL A 138 -11.20 -0.79 8.18
N SER A 139 -11.25 -1.94 8.84
CA SER A 139 -12.52 -2.51 9.31
C SER A 139 -13.16 -1.68 10.43
N ARG A 140 -12.35 -0.98 11.24
CA ARG A 140 -12.84 -0.09 12.30
C ARG A 140 -13.42 1.21 11.72
N SER A 141 -12.83 1.74 10.66
CA SER A 141 -13.36 2.92 9.96
C SER A 141 -14.64 2.66 9.16
N ASP A 142 -15.10 1.40 9.03
CA ASP A 142 -16.36 1.05 8.36
C ASP A 142 -17.57 1.09 9.31
N GLY A 143 -17.34 1.09 10.61
CA GLY A 143 -18.39 1.03 11.64
C GLY A 143 -18.68 2.36 12.34
N GLU A 144 -18.01 3.43 11.93
CA GLU A 144 -18.08 4.78 12.50
C GLU A 144 -18.69 5.76 11.49
#